data_AF-A0A3D4AVL8-F1
#
_entry.id   AF-A0A3D4AVL8-F1
#
_cell.length_a   1.000
_cell.length_b   1.000
_cell.length_c   1.000
_cell.angle_alpha   90.00
_cell.angle_beta   90.00
_cell.angle_gamma   90.00
#
_symmetry.space_group_name_H-M   'P 1'
#
loop_
_entity.id
_entity.type
_entity.pdbx_description
1 polymer ?
#
loop_
_entity_poly.entity_id
_entity_poly.type
_entity_poly.pdbx_seq_one_letter_code
_entity_poly.pdbx_strand_id
1 'polypeptide(L)'
;MDLSIQLLNARIKQQQFDELDNDFKKLTEAQQVIQLNYLFESALRMSIKYDFMQNIAVRILTTNTPPAPFIEKLTSLDALSFFTPALKLNKGFISTDDSGNNALHNVFKQAMPTQLPFNYVRSLMLFESNEELLHALAHTNKQGLTPVASYIAYAHKPNIPVKHEFSALLALMEIEQKQNPAAKLQILEALKNNPPSEITLLLSAAYLQRSTEQVAALI
;
A
#
# COMPACT_ATOMS: atom_id res chain seq x y z
N MET A 1 15.99 -22.93 8.20
CA MET A 1 14.61 -22.41 8.16
C MET A 1 14.33 -21.77 9.52
N ASP A 2 13.87 -20.51 9.55
CA ASP A 2 13.62 -19.76 10.78
C ASP A 2 12.67 -20.50 11.73
N LEU A 3 12.90 -20.41 13.06
CA LEU A 3 12.10 -21.14 14.06
C LEU A 3 10.62 -20.72 14.02
N SER A 4 10.33 -19.45 13.72
CA SER A 4 8.96 -18.97 13.57
C SER A 4 8.25 -19.63 12.40
N ILE A 5 8.94 -19.85 11.26
CA ILE A 5 8.38 -20.55 10.09
C ILE A 5 8.14 -22.03 10.42
N GLN A 6 9.05 -22.67 11.17
CA GLN A 6 8.88 -24.06 11.59
C GLN A 6 7.63 -24.22 12.48
N LEU A 7 7.43 -23.30 13.42
CA LEU A 7 6.25 -23.28 14.28
C LEU A 7 4.96 -23.09 13.45
N LEU A 8 4.93 -22.11 12.55
CA LEU A 8 3.81 -21.86 11.65
C LEU A 8 3.44 -23.12 10.83
N ASN A 9 4.44 -23.74 10.19
CA ASN A 9 4.24 -24.96 9.40
C ASN A 9 3.75 -26.13 10.26
N ALA A 10 4.25 -26.27 11.50
CA ALA A 10 3.80 -27.30 12.43
C ALA A 10 2.32 -27.11 12.79
N ARG A 11 1.90 -25.88 13.12
CA ARG A 11 0.49 -25.56 13.41
C ARG A 11 -0.42 -25.80 12.22
N ILE A 12 -0.01 -25.37 11.02
CA ILE A 12 -0.75 -25.62 9.77
C ILE A 12 -0.91 -27.12 9.53
N LYS A 13 0.18 -27.90 9.65
CA LYS A 13 0.17 -29.35 9.43
C LYS A 13 -0.72 -30.09 10.44
N GLN A 14 -0.73 -29.65 11.69
CA GLN A 14 -1.54 -30.23 12.76
C GLN A 14 -2.97 -29.66 12.80
N GLN A 15 -3.33 -28.76 11.88
CA GLN A 15 -4.62 -28.06 11.83
C GLN A 15 -4.96 -27.30 13.14
N GLN A 16 -3.93 -26.86 13.87
CA GLN A 16 -4.04 -26.11 15.12
C GLN A 16 -4.15 -24.61 14.82
N PHE A 17 -5.18 -24.23 14.06
CA PHE A 17 -5.33 -22.84 13.60
C PHE A 17 -5.58 -21.85 14.74
N ASP A 18 -6.19 -22.30 15.84
CA ASP A 18 -6.44 -21.47 17.05
C ASP A 18 -5.16 -21.07 17.77
N GLU A 19 -4.11 -21.88 17.65
CA GLU A 19 -2.80 -21.58 18.25
C GLU A 19 -1.99 -20.58 17.42
N LEU A 20 -2.33 -20.37 16.14
CA LEU A 20 -1.57 -19.48 15.25
C LEU A 20 -1.53 -18.04 15.76
N ASP A 21 -2.64 -17.54 16.27
CA ASP A 21 -2.74 -16.19 16.83
C ASP A 21 -1.86 -16.04 18.08
N ASN A 22 -2.02 -16.96 19.04
CA ASN A 22 -1.26 -16.95 20.28
C ASN A 22 0.25 -17.07 20.06
N ASP A 23 0.65 -17.88 19.09
CA ASP A 23 2.05 -18.03 18.71
C ASP A 23 2.57 -16.74 18.06
N PHE A 24 1.82 -16.14 17.13
CA PHE A 24 2.19 -14.91 16.44
C PHE A 24 2.40 -13.72 17.40
N LYS A 25 1.54 -13.57 18.42
CA LYS A 25 1.65 -12.53 19.46
C LYS A 25 2.94 -12.60 20.28
N LYS A 26 3.51 -13.79 20.42
CA LYS A 26 4.74 -14.01 21.21
C LYS A 26 6.02 -13.80 20.41
N LEU A 27 5.89 -13.65 19.09
CA LEU A 27 7.02 -13.39 18.21
C LEU A 27 7.49 -11.95 18.33
N THR A 28 8.77 -11.73 18.05
CA THR A 28 9.27 -10.37 17.81
C THR A 28 8.69 -9.82 16.50
N GLU A 29 8.64 -8.50 16.32
CA GLU A 29 8.14 -7.90 15.07
C GLU A 29 8.89 -8.43 13.83
N ALA A 30 10.20 -8.63 13.93
CA ALA A 30 11.00 -9.21 12.85
C ALA A 30 10.52 -10.62 12.48
N GLN A 31 10.19 -11.46 13.46
CA GLN A 31 9.66 -12.80 13.26
C GLN A 31 8.23 -12.79 12.71
N GLN A 32 7.39 -11.87 13.18
CA GLN A 32 6.05 -11.65 12.63
C GLN A 32 6.11 -11.32 11.14
N VAL A 33 6.99 -10.40 10.75
CA VAL A 33 7.21 -10.03 9.35
C VAL A 33 7.70 -11.24 8.53
N ILE A 34 8.62 -12.03 9.08
CA ILE A 34 9.12 -13.25 8.43
C ILE A 34 7.98 -14.24 8.16
N GLN A 35 7.08 -14.46 9.14
CA GLN A 35 5.94 -15.36 8.95
C GLN A 35 4.95 -14.84 7.90
N LEU A 36 4.58 -13.56 7.94
CA LEU A 36 3.66 -12.98 6.96
C LEU A 36 4.24 -13.05 5.54
N ASN A 37 5.51 -12.70 5.38
CA ASN A 37 6.20 -12.84 4.09
C ASN A 37 6.27 -14.28 3.61
N TYR A 38 6.52 -15.24 4.50
CA TYR A 38 6.53 -16.65 4.15
C TYR A 38 5.17 -17.14 3.62
N LEU A 39 4.05 -16.69 4.21
CA LEU A 39 2.71 -17.02 3.72
C LEU A 39 2.50 -16.48 2.29
N PHE A 40 2.86 -15.22 2.05
CA PHE A 40 2.77 -14.59 0.74
C PHE A 40 3.65 -15.28 -0.30
N GLU A 41 4.93 -15.52 0.00
CA GLU A 41 5.84 -16.21 -0.92
C GLU A 41 5.39 -17.65 -1.20
N SER A 42 4.85 -18.34 -0.20
CA SER A 42 4.31 -19.70 -0.38
C SER A 42 3.10 -19.71 -1.29
N ALA A 43 2.24 -18.69 -1.19
CA ALA A 43 1.08 -18.50 -2.07
C ALA A 43 1.51 -18.27 -3.53
N LEU A 44 2.53 -17.43 -3.75
CA LEU A 44 3.05 -17.16 -5.09
C LEU A 44 3.71 -18.38 -5.74
N ARG A 45 4.41 -19.21 -4.96
CA ARG A 45 5.07 -20.43 -5.48
C ARG A 45 4.09 -21.53 -5.84
N MET A 46 2.92 -21.58 -5.18
CA MET A 46 1.93 -22.64 -5.36
C MET A 46 0.53 -22.04 -5.47
N SER A 47 0.08 -21.71 -6.68
CA SER A 47 -1.21 -21.08 -6.93
C SER A 47 -2.39 -21.84 -6.29
N ILE A 48 -2.36 -23.17 -6.28
CA ILE A 48 -3.40 -24.00 -5.63
C ILE A 48 -3.51 -23.77 -4.11
N LYS A 49 -2.48 -23.22 -3.47
CA LYS A 49 -2.46 -22.87 -2.05
C LYS A 49 -2.73 -21.40 -1.79
N TYR A 50 -2.98 -20.58 -2.82
CA TYR A 50 -3.08 -19.14 -2.68
C TYR A 50 -4.16 -18.75 -1.65
N ASP A 51 -5.39 -19.20 -1.88
CA ASP A 51 -6.53 -18.91 -0.99
C ASP A 51 -6.29 -19.45 0.43
N PHE A 52 -5.69 -20.65 0.53
CA PHE A 52 -5.37 -21.24 1.82
C PHE A 52 -4.38 -20.37 2.61
N MET A 53 -3.27 -19.97 2.00
CA MET A 53 -2.27 -19.11 2.65
C MET A 53 -2.82 -17.72 2.96
N GLN A 54 -3.65 -17.17 2.07
CA GLN A 54 -4.33 -15.90 2.31
C GLN A 54 -5.28 -15.99 3.51
N ASN A 55 -6.05 -17.07 3.63
CA ASN A 55 -6.94 -17.30 4.78
C ASN A 55 -6.17 -17.44 6.10
N ILE A 56 -4.97 -18.05 6.07
CA ILE A 56 -4.10 -18.06 7.25
C ILE A 56 -3.64 -16.64 7.62
N ALA A 57 -3.21 -15.84 6.64
CA ALA A 57 -2.82 -14.45 6.88
C ALA A 57 -3.98 -13.62 7.44
N VAL A 58 -5.20 -13.78 6.90
CA VAL A 58 -6.43 -13.17 7.41
C VAL A 58 -6.67 -13.54 8.86
N ARG A 59 -6.60 -14.83 9.20
CA ARG A 59 -6.81 -15.29 10.57
C ARG A 59 -5.82 -14.65 11.55
N ILE A 60 -4.54 -14.61 11.18
CA ILE A 60 -3.50 -14.00 12.01
C ILE A 60 -3.75 -12.49 12.19
N LEU A 61 -3.98 -11.77 11.10
CA LEU A 61 -4.06 -10.32 11.11
C LEU A 61 -5.41 -9.77 11.61
N THR A 62 -6.49 -10.57 11.62
CA THR A 62 -7.79 -10.11 12.14
C THR A 62 -7.74 -9.82 13.64
N THR A 63 -6.85 -10.50 14.38
CA THR A 63 -6.72 -10.36 15.84
C THR A 63 -5.39 -9.72 16.28
N ASN A 64 -4.56 -9.32 15.31
CA ASN A 64 -3.24 -8.73 15.53
C ASN A 64 -3.06 -7.47 14.70
N THR A 65 -2.58 -6.40 15.33
CA THR A 65 -2.15 -5.20 14.62
C THR A 65 -0.94 -5.56 13.73
N PRO A 66 -0.94 -5.19 12.44
CA PRO A 66 0.22 -5.43 11.60
C PRO A 66 1.44 -4.65 12.13
N PRO A 67 2.61 -5.27 12.26
CA PRO A 67 3.79 -4.57 12.74
C PRO A 67 4.26 -3.51 11.72
N ALA A 68 4.80 -2.38 12.17
CA ALA A 68 5.23 -1.29 11.30
C ALA A 68 6.22 -1.74 10.20
N PRO A 69 7.24 -2.58 10.48
CA PRO A 69 8.13 -3.12 9.45
C PRO A 69 7.45 -4.04 8.42
N PHE A 70 6.25 -4.55 8.71
CA PHE A 70 5.47 -5.30 7.72
C PHE A 70 4.77 -4.35 6.75
N ILE A 71 4.22 -3.24 7.23
CA ILE A 71 3.61 -2.20 6.37
C ILE A 71 4.63 -1.65 5.37
N GLU A 72 5.88 -1.43 5.81
CA GLU A 72 6.99 -1.01 4.94
C GLU A 72 7.22 -1.97 3.77
N LYS A 73 7.01 -3.28 3.97
CA LYS A 73 7.26 -4.30 2.95
C LYS A 73 6.12 -4.48 1.95
N LEU A 74 4.96 -3.87 2.18
CA LEU A 74 3.84 -3.87 1.22
C LEU A 74 4.15 -2.92 0.06
N THR A 75 4.91 -3.42 -0.91
CA THR A 75 5.53 -2.61 -1.97
C THR A 75 5.10 -3.00 -3.38
N SER A 76 4.36 -4.10 -3.54
CA SER A 76 3.86 -4.57 -4.82
C SER A 76 2.35 -4.75 -4.82
N LEU A 77 1.73 -4.73 -6.01
CA LEU A 77 0.31 -5.06 -6.13
C LEU A 77 0.02 -6.48 -5.62
N ASP A 78 0.87 -7.46 -5.91
CA ASP A 78 0.65 -8.85 -5.48
C ASP A 78 0.59 -8.96 -3.95
N ALA A 79 1.50 -8.27 -3.25
CA ALA A 79 1.49 -8.23 -1.78
C ALA A 79 0.23 -7.53 -1.27
N LEU A 80 -0.10 -6.37 -1.83
CA LEU A 80 -1.31 -5.63 -1.48
C LEU A 80 -2.56 -6.49 -1.68
N SER A 81 -2.69 -7.16 -2.81
CA SER A 81 -3.84 -8.00 -3.15
C SER A 81 -3.93 -9.22 -2.24
N PHE A 82 -2.80 -9.85 -1.93
CA PHE A 82 -2.74 -10.98 -1.01
C PHE A 82 -3.21 -10.56 0.40
N PHE A 83 -2.78 -9.41 0.92
CA PHE A 83 -3.14 -8.98 2.26
C PHE A 83 -4.44 -8.14 2.34
N THR A 84 -5.02 -7.71 1.23
CA THR A 84 -6.23 -6.87 1.22
C THR A 84 -7.38 -7.42 2.07
N PRO A 85 -7.75 -8.72 2.02
CA PRO A 85 -8.81 -9.23 2.88
C PRO A 85 -8.51 -9.06 4.38
N ALA A 86 -7.26 -9.23 4.78
CA ALA A 86 -6.83 -9.04 6.16
C ALA A 86 -6.87 -7.56 6.56
N LEU A 87 -6.31 -6.68 5.70
CA LEU A 87 -6.26 -5.24 5.92
C LEU A 87 -7.65 -4.59 6.03
N LYS A 88 -8.65 -5.16 5.34
CA LYS A 88 -10.06 -4.75 5.47
C LYS A 88 -10.60 -5.05 6.86
N LEU A 89 -10.42 -6.28 7.32
CA LEU A 89 -11.04 -6.77 8.56
C LEU A 89 -10.41 -6.17 9.81
N ASN A 90 -9.10 -5.88 9.78
CA ASN A 90 -8.37 -5.37 10.94
C ASN A 90 -8.09 -3.87 10.90
N LYS A 91 -8.70 -3.12 9.96
CA LYS A 91 -8.39 -1.71 9.69
C LYS A 91 -6.90 -1.47 9.37
N GLY A 92 -6.23 -2.46 8.80
CA GLY A 92 -4.80 -2.42 8.50
C GLY A 92 -4.43 -1.41 7.42
N PHE A 93 -5.38 -0.94 6.59
CA PHE A 93 -5.12 0.12 5.62
C PHE A 93 -4.69 1.44 6.26
N ILE A 94 -5.14 1.74 7.48
CA ILE A 94 -4.72 2.95 8.22
C ILE A 94 -3.49 2.71 9.09
N SER A 95 -2.98 1.48 9.18
CA SER A 95 -1.71 1.20 9.85
C SER A 95 -0.55 1.76 9.05
N THR A 96 0.46 2.25 9.75
CA THR A 96 1.61 2.93 9.15
C THR A 96 2.93 2.29 9.57
N ASP A 97 3.95 2.46 8.72
CA ASP A 97 5.34 2.23 9.09
C ASP A 97 5.92 3.41 9.89
N ASP A 98 7.19 3.30 10.27
CA ASP A 98 7.89 4.34 11.03
C ASP A 98 8.04 5.68 10.28
N SER A 99 7.83 5.72 8.97
CA SER A 99 7.80 6.95 8.17
C SER A 99 6.40 7.56 8.06
N GLY A 100 5.40 6.94 8.69
CA GLY A 100 4.00 7.32 8.54
C GLY A 100 3.40 6.90 7.19
N ASN A 101 4.08 6.07 6.40
CA ASN A 101 3.52 5.55 5.17
C ASN A 101 2.59 4.38 5.51
N ASN A 102 1.39 4.38 4.96
CA ASN A 102 0.55 3.18 4.92
C ASN A 102 0.85 2.32 3.68
N ALA A 103 0.17 1.19 3.54
CA ALA A 103 0.35 0.27 2.41
C ALA A 103 0.21 0.96 1.04
N LEU A 104 -0.70 1.94 0.88
CA LEU A 104 -0.88 2.63 -0.40
C LEU A 104 0.32 3.51 -0.76
N HIS A 105 0.91 4.20 0.22
CA HIS A 105 2.13 4.97 -0.02
C HIS A 105 3.24 4.07 -0.56
N ASN A 106 3.44 2.91 0.07
CA ASN A 106 4.54 2.01 -0.23
C ASN A 106 4.35 1.33 -1.60
N VAL A 107 3.14 0.88 -1.92
CA VAL A 107 2.82 0.32 -3.25
C VAL A 107 2.89 1.39 -4.34
N PHE A 108 2.33 2.58 -4.12
CA PHE A 108 2.30 3.61 -5.16
C PHE A 108 3.69 4.16 -5.47
N LYS A 109 4.58 4.33 -4.47
CA LYS A 109 5.97 4.74 -4.70
C LYS A 109 6.75 3.77 -5.61
N GLN A 110 6.37 2.50 -5.62
CA GLN A 110 6.99 1.45 -6.43
C GLN A 110 6.11 1.02 -7.63
N ALA A 111 5.09 1.81 -7.96
CA ALA A 111 4.17 1.49 -9.04
C ALA A 111 4.91 1.34 -10.38
N MET A 112 4.96 0.11 -10.87
CA MET A 112 5.45 -0.21 -12.20
C MET A 112 4.30 -0.16 -13.22
N PRO A 113 4.54 0.26 -14.47
CA PRO A 113 3.48 0.34 -15.50
C PRO A 113 2.73 -0.97 -15.73
N THR A 114 3.35 -2.12 -15.46
CA THR A 114 2.76 -3.45 -15.65
C THR A 114 1.92 -3.94 -14.47
N GLN A 115 2.02 -3.31 -13.29
CA GLN A 115 1.35 -3.76 -12.08
C GLN A 115 0.02 -3.07 -11.80
N LEU A 116 -0.33 -2.01 -12.54
CA LEU A 116 -1.64 -1.36 -12.51
C LEU A 116 -2.28 -1.12 -11.11
N PRO A 117 -1.52 -0.63 -10.10
CA PRO A 117 -2.01 -0.54 -8.72
C PRO A 117 -3.16 0.47 -8.54
N PHE A 118 -3.23 1.54 -9.33
CA PHE A 118 -4.29 2.55 -9.21
C PHE A 118 -5.63 1.97 -9.64
N ASN A 119 -5.67 1.20 -10.73
CA ASN A 119 -6.90 0.55 -11.17
C ASN A 119 -7.41 -0.46 -10.13
N TYR A 120 -6.50 -1.21 -9.49
CA TYR A 120 -6.85 -2.11 -8.39
C TYR A 120 -7.48 -1.36 -7.21
N VAL A 121 -6.80 -0.33 -6.68
CA VAL A 121 -7.27 0.44 -5.52
C VAL A 121 -8.59 1.15 -5.83
N ARG A 122 -8.73 1.74 -7.02
CA ARG A 122 -9.99 2.35 -7.47
C ARG A 122 -11.12 1.32 -7.50
N SER A 123 -10.86 0.11 -8.00
CA SER A 123 -11.87 -0.96 -8.03
C SER A 123 -12.29 -1.36 -6.62
N LEU A 124 -11.34 -1.51 -5.69
CA LEU A 124 -11.66 -1.79 -4.28
C LEU A 124 -12.56 -0.72 -3.66
N MET A 125 -12.36 0.57 -3.99
CA MET A 125 -13.20 1.66 -3.49
C MET A 125 -14.60 1.71 -4.10
N LEU A 126 -14.78 1.20 -5.33
CA LEU A 126 -16.06 1.23 -6.04
C LEU A 126 -16.98 0.05 -5.68
N PHE A 127 -16.41 -1.11 -5.43
CA PHE A 127 -17.18 -2.35 -5.27
C PHE A 127 -17.35 -2.78 -3.81
N GLU A 128 -16.63 -2.15 -2.88
CA GLU A 128 -16.71 -2.49 -1.46
C GLU A 128 -16.73 -1.22 -0.61
N SER A 129 -17.67 -1.12 0.33
CA SER A 129 -17.71 -0.04 1.32
C SER A 129 -16.51 -0.19 2.28
N ASN A 130 -15.38 0.41 1.90
CA ASN A 130 -14.14 0.38 2.66
C ASN A 130 -13.72 1.80 3.05
N GLU A 131 -14.36 2.32 4.11
CA GLU A 131 -14.06 3.65 4.66
C GLU A 131 -12.60 3.76 5.10
N GLU A 132 -12.01 2.68 5.61
CA GLU A 132 -10.60 2.67 6.04
C GLU A 132 -9.64 2.84 4.86
N LEU A 133 -9.97 2.29 3.68
CA LEU A 133 -9.20 2.51 2.45
C LEU A 133 -9.31 3.96 1.96
N LEU A 134 -10.48 4.58 2.12
CA LEU A 134 -10.68 6.00 1.83
C LEU A 134 -9.84 6.88 2.76
N HIS A 135 -9.83 6.57 4.06
CA HIS A 135 -8.97 7.25 5.04
C HIS A 135 -7.48 7.04 4.75
N ALA A 136 -7.09 5.82 4.37
CA ALA A 136 -5.71 5.52 4.00
C ALA A 136 -5.26 6.30 2.76
N LEU A 137 -6.13 6.48 1.76
CA LEU A 137 -5.82 7.29 0.58
C LEU A 137 -5.62 8.77 0.96
N ALA A 138 -6.37 9.30 1.94
CA ALA A 138 -6.28 10.69 2.35
C ALA A 138 -5.24 10.97 3.45
N HIS A 139 -4.65 9.91 4.02
CA HIS A 139 -3.67 9.99 5.09
C HIS A 139 -2.35 10.58 4.58
N THR A 140 -1.76 11.49 5.36
CA THR A 140 -0.44 12.06 5.05
C THR A 140 0.65 11.39 5.88
N ASN A 141 1.75 11.00 5.26
CA ASN A 141 2.94 10.53 5.96
C ASN A 141 3.65 11.67 6.72
N LYS A 142 4.80 11.37 7.36
CA LYS A 142 5.59 12.35 8.11
C LYS A 142 6.12 13.53 7.28
N GLN A 143 6.10 13.43 5.95
CA GLN A 143 6.45 14.52 5.02
C GLN A 143 5.23 15.34 4.58
N GLY A 144 4.04 15.05 5.12
CA GLY A 144 2.80 15.72 4.74
C GLY A 144 2.23 15.27 3.40
N LEU A 145 2.77 14.22 2.79
CA LEU A 145 2.32 13.72 1.49
C LEU A 145 1.34 12.57 1.65
N THR A 146 0.29 12.58 0.84
CA THR A 146 -0.62 11.44 0.64
C THR A 146 0.03 10.33 -0.20
N PRO A 147 -0.59 9.14 -0.36
CA PRO A 147 -0.12 8.12 -1.28
C PRO A 147 0.01 8.64 -2.71
N VAL A 148 -0.98 9.39 -3.22
CA VAL A 148 -0.91 9.89 -4.60
C VAL A 148 0.15 10.97 -4.75
N ALA A 149 0.25 11.90 -3.80
CA ALA A 149 1.33 12.91 -3.80
C ALA A 149 2.71 12.26 -3.70
N SER A 150 2.86 11.21 -2.89
CA SER A 150 4.09 10.43 -2.77
C SER A 150 4.49 9.75 -4.09
N TYR A 151 3.53 9.20 -4.83
CA TYR A 151 3.79 8.65 -6.16
C TYR A 151 4.27 9.72 -7.13
N ILE A 152 3.58 10.87 -7.18
CA ILE A 152 3.95 11.94 -8.10
C ILE A 152 5.36 12.45 -7.76
N ALA A 153 5.65 12.72 -6.48
CA ALA A 153 6.93 13.27 -6.04
C ALA A 153 8.10 12.29 -6.20
N TYR A 154 7.94 11.02 -5.83
CA TYR A 154 9.08 10.13 -5.63
C TYR A 154 9.13 8.87 -6.49
N ALA A 155 8.01 8.41 -7.06
CA ALA A 155 8.05 7.19 -7.85
C ALA A 155 8.88 7.39 -9.13
N HIS A 156 9.62 6.37 -9.52
CA HIS A 156 10.30 6.37 -10.81
C HIS A 156 9.27 6.16 -11.93
N LYS A 157 9.11 7.16 -12.80
CA LYS A 157 8.07 7.19 -13.84
C LYS A 157 8.71 7.38 -15.22
N PRO A 158 9.18 6.29 -15.87
CA PRO A 158 9.82 6.41 -17.19
C PRO A 158 8.80 6.81 -18.28
N ASN A 159 7.52 6.50 -18.08
CA ASN A 159 6.43 6.83 -18.99
C ASN A 159 5.18 7.23 -18.20
N ILE A 160 4.27 7.97 -18.85
CA ILE A 160 2.91 8.18 -18.32
C ILE A 160 2.21 6.82 -18.20
N PRO A 161 1.41 6.57 -17.13
CA PRO A 161 0.63 5.34 -17.02
C PRO A 161 -0.26 5.10 -18.25
N VAL A 162 -0.49 3.83 -18.57
CA VAL A 162 -1.42 3.45 -19.64
C VAL A 162 -2.83 3.99 -19.37
N LYS A 163 -3.62 4.19 -20.43
CA LYS A 163 -4.89 4.95 -20.38
C LYS A 163 -5.80 4.63 -19.18
N HIS A 164 -6.09 3.35 -18.93
CA HIS A 164 -6.97 2.95 -17.82
C HIS A 164 -6.36 3.22 -16.44
N GLU A 165 -5.05 3.05 -16.32
CA GLU A 165 -4.30 3.31 -15.11
C GLU A 165 -4.18 4.80 -14.82
N PHE A 166 -3.97 5.60 -15.86
CA PHE A 166 -3.99 7.06 -15.76
C PHE A 166 -5.38 7.57 -15.37
N SER A 167 -6.45 7.05 -15.99
CA SER A 167 -7.81 7.38 -15.58
C SER A 167 -8.12 6.97 -14.14
N ALA A 168 -7.58 5.84 -13.67
CA ALA A 168 -7.72 5.41 -12.28
C ALA A 168 -6.97 6.34 -11.33
N LEU A 169 -5.74 6.75 -11.67
CA LEU A 169 -4.97 7.72 -10.92
C LEU A 169 -5.72 9.06 -10.78
N LEU A 170 -6.26 9.61 -11.86
CA LEU A 170 -7.05 10.85 -11.80
C LEU A 170 -8.27 10.72 -10.88
N ALA A 171 -8.98 9.59 -10.93
CA ALA A 171 -10.09 9.33 -10.02
C ALA A 171 -9.63 9.26 -8.55
N LEU A 172 -8.49 8.63 -8.27
CA LEU A 172 -7.92 8.60 -6.91
C LEU A 172 -7.50 10.00 -6.44
N MET A 173 -6.94 10.84 -7.32
CA MET A 173 -6.66 12.25 -7.00
C MET A 173 -7.94 12.98 -6.55
N GLU A 174 -9.04 12.83 -7.30
CA GLU A 174 -10.32 13.46 -6.95
C GLU A 174 -10.89 12.95 -5.63
N ILE A 175 -10.84 11.63 -5.40
CA ILE A 175 -11.33 11.01 -4.16
C ILE A 175 -10.51 11.51 -2.97
N GLU A 176 -9.19 11.45 -3.06
CA GLU A 176 -8.25 11.93 -2.04
C GLU A 176 -8.50 13.40 -1.70
N GLN A 177 -8.60 14.27 -2.71
CA GLN A 177 -8.75 15.72 -2.51
C GLN A 177 -10.10 16.09 -1.92
N LYS A 178 -11.16 15.30 -2.15
CA LYS A 178 -12.45 15.50 -1.46
C LYS A 178 -12.34 15.22 0.03
N GLN A 179 -11.48 14.29 0.43
CA GLN A 179 -11.28 13.92 1.84
C GLN A 179 -10.27 14.83 2.55
N ASN A 180 -9.18 15.19 1.87
CA ASN A 180 -8.12 16.04 2.44
C ASN A 180 -7.65 17.10 1.43
N PRO A 181 -8.43 18.18 1.23
CA PRO A 181 -8.10 19.23 0.25
C PRO A 181 -6.79 19.96 0.54
N ALA A 182 -6.38 20.03 1.81
CA ALA A 182 -5.21 20.80 2.25
C ALA A 182 -3.88 20.10 1.93
N ALA A 183 -3.86 18.76 1.92
CA ALA A 183 -2.63 18.00 1.71
C ALA A 183 -2.00 18.22 0.32
N LYS A 184 -2.81 18.55 -0.70
CA LYS A 184 -2.32 18.65 -2.08
C LYS A 184 -1.22 19.70 -2.27
N LEU A 185 -1.17 20.74 -1.43
CA LEU A 185 -0.16 21.80 -1.54
C LEU A 185 1.22 21.34 -1.06
N GLN A 186 1.29 20.32 -0.19
CA GLN A 186 2.56 19.81 0.35
C GLN A 186 3.46 19.19 -0.72
N ILE A 187 2.88 18.80 -1.86
CA ILE A 187 3.67 18.31 -3.00
C ILE A 187 4.66 19.36 -3.51
N LEU A 188 4.36 20.66 -3.39
CA LEU A 188 5.25 21.72 -3.89
C LEU A 188 6.58 21.72 -3.13
N GLU A 189 6.55 21.52 -1.82
CA GLU A 189 7.78 21.43 -1.01
C GLU A 189 8.62 20.20 -1.39
N ALA A 190 7.97 19.08 -1.74
CA ALA A 190 8.67 17.89 -2.21
C ALA A 190 9.34 18.09 -3.57
N LEU A 191 8.75 18.90 -4.46
CA LEU A 191 9.25 19.16 -5.81
C LEU A 191 10.39 20.19 -5.87
N LYS A 192 10.50 21.11 -4.91
CA LYS A 192 11.60 22.11 -4.86
C LYS A 192 12.99 21.48 -4.76
N ASN A 193 13.09 20.29 -4.16
CA ASN A 193 14.36 19.66 -3.86
C ASN A 193 15.01 18.97 -5.08
N ASN A 194 14.27 18.76 -6.17
CA ASN A 194 14.79 18.15 -7.40
C ASN A 194 14.02 18.67 -8.63
N PRO A 195 14.69 19.09 -9.71
CA PRO A 195 14.00 19.50 -10.93
C PRO A 195 13.14 18.33 -11.44
N PRO A 196 11.80 18.50 -11.54
CA PRO A 196 10.93 17.40 -11.88
C PRO A 196 11.12 16.98 -13.33
N SER A 197 11.00 15.68 -13.59
CA SER A 197 10.80 15.19 -14.96
C SER A 197 9.54 15.80 -15.58
N GLU A 198 9.45 15.83 -16.91
CA GLU A 198 8.25 16.30 -17.62
C GLU A 198 6.99 15.57 -17.16
N ILE A 199 7.08 14.25 -16.94
CA ILE A 199 5.96 13.43 -16.45
C ILE A 199 5.57 13.84 -15.02
N THR A 200 6.56 14.05 -14.14
CA THR A 200 6.30 14.53 -12.79
C THR A 200 5.60 15.89 -12.84
N LEU A 201 6.08 16.83 -13.65
CA LEU A 201 5.49 18.16 -13.80
C LEU A 201 4.05 18.08 -14.32
N LEU A 202 3.78 17.24 -15.32
CA LEU A 202 2.44 17.02 -15.87
C LEU A 202 1.47 16.46 -14.82
N LEU A 203 1.90 15.45 -14.06
CA LEU A 203 1.08 14.85 -13.00
C LEU A 203 0.86 15.83 -11.85
N SER A 204 1.86 16.62 -11.47
CA SER A 204 1.73 17.68 -10.48
C SER A 204 0.77 18.77 -10.94
N ALA A 205 0.80 19.15 -12.22
CA ALA A 205 -0.14 20.10 -12.82
C ALA A 205 -1.58 19.58 -12.74
N ALA A 206 -1.81 18.32 -13.13
CA ALA A 206 -3.12 17.67 -13.01
C ALA A 206 -3.59 17.61 -11.55
N TYR A 207 -2.72 17.20 -10.63
CA TYR A 207 -3.02 17.07 -9.21
C TYR A 207 -3.32 18.43 -8.55
N LEU A 208 -2.57 19.47 -8.87
CA LEU A 208 -2.78 20.82 -8.35
C LEU A 208 -3.91 21.58 -9.08
N GLN A 209 -4.40 21.04 -10.20
CA GLN A 209 -5.37 21.68 -11.10
C GLN A 209 -4.86 23.03 -11.61
N ARG A 210 -3.62 23.03 -12.12
CA ARG A 210 -2.90 24.21 -12.64
C ARG A 210 -2.22 23.87 -13.96
N SER A 211 -1.77 24.88 -14.71
CA SER A 211 -0.91 24.64 -15.86
C SER A 211 0.50 24.23 -15.43
N THR A 212 1.24 23.58 -16.33
CA THR A 212 2.64 23.19 -16.11
C THR A 212 3.53 24.40 -15.83
N GLU A 213 3.28 25.54 -16.48
CA GLU A 213 4.03 26.79 -16.28
C GLU A 213 3.76 27.37 -14.89
N GLN A 214 2.51 27.31 -14.43
CA GLN A 214 2.14 27.75 -13.08
C GLN A 214 2.78 26.90 -11.99
N VAL A 215 2.90 25.58 -12.20
CA VAL A 215 3.60 24.70 -11.25
C VAL A 215 5.09 24.94 -11.29
N ALA A 216 5.69 25.05 -12.48
CA ALA A 216 7.11 25.34 -12.64
C ALA A 216 7.55 26.65 -11.98
N ALA A 217 6.67 27.65 -11.91
CA ALA A 217 6.94 28.92 -11.23
C ALA A 217 6.90 28.84 -9.68
N LEU A 218 6.44 27.73 -9.10
CA LEU A 218 6.25 27.55 -7.65
C LEU A 218 7.28 26.62 -7.00
N ILE A 219 8.09 25.95 -7.83
CA ILE A 219 9.11 24.97 -7.45
C ILE A 219 10.50 25.55 -7.73
#